data_AF-A0A5C5WYP7-F1
#
_entry.id   AF-A0A5C5WYP7-F1
#
_cell.length_a   1.000
_cell.length_b   1.000
_cell.length_c   1.000
_cell.angle_alpha   90.00
_cell.angle_beta   90.00
_cell.angle_gamma   90.00
#
_symmetry.space_group_name_H-M   'P 1'
#
loop_
_entity.id
_entity.type
_entity.pdbx_description
1 polymer ?
#
loop_
_entity_poly.entity_id
_entity_poly.type
_entity_poly.pdbx_seq_one_letter_code
_entity_poly.pdbx_strand_id
1 'polypeptide(L)'
;MTSFSKILAAFVTVASLGFVGFAIAATFGGPDWSGVMSEKYFNAYEITRSPSADRAWQAVRGSDQGQVASSKVLPEVLTKIMDEVYQKQQQELQNLQQREPALRDKIAALKKLNEMDDAALTAYVDQLRARLTAINNEFDELSNKVTGMSVESSKLETQVQARRDDVVRLGQQVREVEADMFRLREVLGQLRDTDYQLQEQLDRAKERQKLLEEYNPAPVN
;
A
#
# COMPACT_ATOMS: atom_id res chain seq x y z
N MET A 1 32.99 82.79 -71.96
CA MET A 1 32.47 81.49 -71.46
C MET A 1 31.28 81.77 -70.56
N THR A 2 30.08 81.47 -71.03
CA THR A 2 28.83 81.73 -70.29
C THR A 2 28.77 80.82 -69.06
N SER A 3 28.32 81.37 -67.93
CA SER A 3 28.19 80.71 -66.62
C SER A 3 27.47 79.36 -66.69
N PHE A 4 26.57 79.19 -67.66
CA PHE A 4 25.85 77.94 -67.94
C PHE A 4 26.78 76.75 -68.27
N SER A 5 27.86 76.96 -69.03
CA SER A 5 28.77 75.86 -69.43
C SER A 5 29.61 75.34 -68.26
N LYS A 6 29.88 76.19 -67.26
CA LYS A 6 30.61 75.79 -66.03
C LYS A 6 29.73 74.98 -65.09
N ILE A 7 28.45 75.35 -64.98
CA ILE A 7 27.46 74.63 -64.16
C ILE A 7 27.17 73.25 -64.77
N LEU A 8 27.02 73.17 -66.10
CA LEU A 8 26.81 71.89 -66.79
C LEU A 8 28.02 70.96 -66.64
N ALA A 9 29.25 71.48 -66.78
CA ALA A 9 30.47 70.68 -66.60
C ALA A 9 30.58 70.15 -65.16
N ALA A 10 30.30 70.98 -64.15
CA ALA A 10 30.31 70.55 -62.75
C ALA A 10 29.26 69.46 -62.47
N PHE A 11 28.05 69.59 -63.02
CA PHE A 11 27.00 68.60 -62.85
C PHE A 11 27.34 67.27 -63.52
N VAL A 12 27.90 67.29 -64.74
CA VAL A 12 28.32 66.07 -65.46
C VAL A 12 29.47 65.37 -64.73
N THR A 13 30.44 66.11 -64.16
CA THR A 13 31.51 65.50 -63.36
C THR A 13 30.99 64.86 -62.07
N VAL A 14 30.07 65.52 -61.36
CA VAL A 14 29.49 64.96 -60.13
C VAL A 14 28.62 63.75 -60.42
N ALA A 15 27.83 63.78 -61.50
CA ALA A 15 27.02 62.65 -61.94
C ALA A 15 27.88 61.45 -62.38
N SER A 16 29.00 61.70 -63.07
CA SER A 16 29.96 60.65 -63.47
C SER A 16 30.67 60.04 -62.26
N LEU A 17 31.09 60.86 -61.28
CA LEU A 17 31.66 60.37 -60.02
C LEU A 17 30.66 59.57 -59.19
N GLY A 18 29.38 59.96 -59.19
CA GLY A 18 28.30 59.19 -58.57
C GLY A 18 28.09 57.82 -59.24
N PHE A 19 28.12 57.76 -60.57
CA PHE A 19 28.01 56.51 -61.32
C PHE A 19 29.23 55.59 -61.13
N VAL A 20 30.45 56.15 -61.05
CA VAL A 20 31.66 55.39 -60.76
C VAL A 20 31.65 54.87 -59.32
N GLY A 21 31.19 55.68 -58.35
CA GLY A 21 31.01 55.25 -56.95
C GLY A 21 30.02 54.09 -56.81
N PHE A 22 28.88 54.16 -57.52
CA PHE A 22 27.91 53.07 -57.57
C PHE A 22 28.44 51.82 -58.29
N ALA A 23 29.20 52.00 -59.38
CA ALA A 23 29.83 50.89 -60.09
C ALA A 23 30.91 50.19 -59.25
N ILE A 24 31.71 50.95 -58.47
CA ILE A 24 32.71 50.41 -57.53
C ILE A 24 32.01 49.68 -56.37
N ALA A 25 30.94 50.24 -55.80
CA ALA A 25 30.15 49.56 -54.76
C ALA A 25 29.48 48.27 -55.28
N ALA A 26 29.00 48.25 -56.52
CA ALA A 26 28.44 47.06 -57.15
C ALA A 26 29.51 46.00 -57.50
N THR A 27 30.76 46.40 -57.78
CA THR A 27 31.86 45.47 -58.10
C THR A 27 32.60 44.97 -56.87
N PHE A 28 32.69 45.75 -55.79
CA PHE A 28 33.47 45.41 -54.59
C PHE A 28 32.64 45.25 -53.30
N GLY A 29 31.35 45.61 -53.30
CA GLY A 29 30.44 45.52 -52.16
C GLY A 29 29.38 44.42 -52.28
N GLY A 30 29.61 43.40 -53.10
CA GLY A 30 28.72 42.23 -53.16
C GLY A 30 28.66 41.51 -51.80
N PRO A 31 27.51 40.95 -51.39
CA PRO A 31 27.40 40.19 -50.15
C PRO A 31 28.41 39.04 -50.11
N ASP A 32 29.01 38.79 -48.94
CA ASP A 32 29.89 37.63 -48.75
C ASP A 32 29.07 36.34 -48.72
N TRP A 33 28.77 35.82 -49.91
CA TRP A 33 28.03 34.58 -50.08
C TRP A 33 28.80 33.36 -49.54
N SER A 34 30.12 33.45 -49.40
CA SER A 34 30.92 32.37 -48.84
C SER A 34 30.73 32.24 -47.33
N GLY A 35 30.59 33.37 -46.63
CA GLY A 35 30.17 33.41 -45.22
C GLY A 35 28.75 32.88 -45.03
N VAL A 36 27.81 33.28 -45.89
CA VAL A 36 26.40 32.81 -45.84
C VAL A 36 26.32 31.28 -45.98
N MET A 37 27.07 30.68 -46.91
CA MET A 37 27.10 29.22 -47.08
C MET A 37 27.72 28.46 -45.89
N SER A 38 28.45 29.15 -45.01
CA SER A 38 29.05 28.55 -43.81
C SER A 38 28.09 28.52 -42.60
N GLU A 39 26.89 29.08 -42.73
CA GLU A 39 25.91 29.11 -41.65
C GLU A 39 25.24 27.75 -41.43
N LYS A 40 24.88 27.45 -40.18
CA LYS A 40 24.43 26.11 -39.74
C LYS A 40 23.23 25.56 -40.48
N TYR A 41 22.36 26.42 -41.02
CA TYR A 41 21.17 26.00 -41.76
C TYR A 41 21.46 25.56 -43.20
N PHE A 42 22.66 25.85 -43.74
CA PHE A 42 23.11 25.33 -45.04
C PHE A 42 23.83 23.99 -44.94
N ASN A 43 24.24 23.54 -43.74
CA ASN A 43 24.95 22.27 -43.56
C ASN A 43 24.17 21.04 -44.05
N ALA A 44 22.85 21.15 -44.18
CA ALA A 44 21.97 20.10 -44.69
C ALA A 44 21.82 20.12 -46.22
N TYR A 45 22.49 21.03 -46.93
CA TYR A 45 22.39 21.22 -48.38
C TYR A 45 23.77 21.21 -49.01
N GLU A 46 23.90 20.53 -50.15
CA GLU A 46 25.11 20.52 -50.95
C GLU A 46 24.93 21.48 -52.14
N ILE A 47 25.81 22.47 -52.24
CA ILE A 47 25.75 23.51 -53.27
C ILE A 47 26.92 23.33 -54.21
N THR A 48 26.65 23.02 -55.47
CA THR A 48 27.67 22.77 -56.49
C THR A 48 27.46 23.67 -57.71
N ARG A 49 28.53 23.85 -58.50
CA ARG A 49 28.49 24.61 -59.75
C ARG A 49 28.75 23.66 -60.92
N SER A 50 27.87 23.67 -61.92
CA SER A 50 28.00 22.78 -63.07
C SER A 50 29.23 23.15 -63.93
N PRO A 51 30.01 22.16 -64.42
CA PRO A 51 31.17 22.41 -65.28
C PRO A 51 30.81 22.67 -66.76
N SER A 52 29.51 22.67 -67.11
CA SER A 52 29.02 22.86 -68.48
C SER A 52 29.13 24.32 -68.97
N ALA A 53 29.02 24.54 -70.29
CA ALA A 53 29.10 25.86 -70.93
C ALA A 53 28.11 26.90 -70.37
N ASP A 54 27.04 26.46 -69.71
CA ASP A 54 25.99 27.29 -69.10
C ASP A 54 26.15 27.57 -67.59
N ARG A 55 27.26 27.13 -66.96
CA ARG A 55 27.69 27.40 -65.56
C ARG A 55 26.57 27.80 -64.59
N ALA A 56 25.71 26.86 -64.21
CA ALA A 56 24.65 27.09 -63.22
C ALA A 56 25.05 26.57 -61.83
N TRP A 57 24.59 27.25 -60.79
CA TRP A 57 24.62 26.80 -59.41
C TRP A 57 23.43 25.89 -59.15
N GLN A 58 23.66 24.79 -58.44
CA GLN A 58 22.64 23.83 -58.05
C GLN A 58 22.74 23.57 -56.56
N ALA A 59 21.59 23.53 -55.88
CA ALA A 59 21.50 23.07 -54.51
C ALA A 59 20.69 21.77 -54.45
N VAL A 60 21.25 20.78 -53.80
CA VAL A 60 20.58 19.51 -53.47
C VAL A 60 20.52 19.36 -51.97
N ARG A 61 19.46 18.72 -51.47
CA ARG A 61 19.33 18.42 -50.05
C ARG A 61 20.18 17.20 -49.71
N GLY A 62 21.00 17.29 -48.68
CA GLY A 62 21.91 16.20 -48.28
C GLY A 62 21.21 14.95 -47.76
N SER A 63 19.95 15.03 -47.36
CA SER A 63 19.19 13.89 -46.81
C SER A 63 18.64 12.94 -47.88
N ASP A 64 18.18 13.47 -49.02
CA ASP A 64 17.45 12.72 -50.06
C ASP A 64 17.96 13.00 -51.49
N GLN A 65 19.01 13.82 -51.61
CA GLN A 65 19.55 14.32 -52.89
C GLN A 65 18.50 14.99 -53.79
N GLY A 66 17.37 15.42 -53.22
CA GLY A 66 16.34 16.16 -53.94
C GLY A 66 16.86 17.52 -54.38
N GLN A 67 16.63 17.89 -55.64
CA GLN A 67 17.01 19.20 -56.16
C GLN A 67 16.11 20.28 -55.54
N VAL A 68 16.75 21.25 -54.86
CA VAL A 68 16.07 22.38 -54.23
C VAL A 68 15.95 23.55 -55.20
N ALA A 69 17.04 23.88 -55.90
CA ALA A 69 17.06 24.95 -56.89
C ALA A 69 18.23 24.82 -57.87
N SER A 70 18.07 25.39 -59.08
CA SER A 70 19.14 25.57 -60.06
C SER A 70 19.01 26.94 -60.69
N SER A 71 20.06 27.75 -60.66
CA SER A 71 20.09 29.06 -61.31
C SER A 71 21.51 29.44 -61.71
N LYS A 72 21.64 30.32 -62.72
CA LYS A 72 22.93 30.94 -63.10
C LYS A 72 23.46 31.88 -62.00
N VAL A 73 22.60 32.27 -61.04
CA VAL A 73 22.91 33.22 -59.97
C VAL A 73 22.88 32.49 -58.61
N LEU A 74 24.02 32.42 -57.93
CA LEU A 74 24.16 31.81 -56.58
C LEU A 74 23.17 32.38 -55.55
N PRO A 75 22.98 33.71 -55.43
CA PRO A 75 21.97 34.30 -54.54
C PRO A 75 20.57 33.68 -54.67
N GLU A 76 20.14 33.37 -55.90
CA GLU A 76 18.81 32.81 -56.15
C GLU A 76 18.69 31.40 -55.55
N VAL A 77 19.74 30.58 -55.71
CA VAL A 77 19.82 29.24 -55.12
C VAL A 77 19.82 29.32 -53.59
N LEU A 78 20.59 30.24 -53.00
CA LEU A 78 20.63 30.45 -51.55
C LEU A 78 19.29 30.92 -50.99
N THR A 79 18.60 31.84 -51.68
CA THR A 79 17.26 32.29 -51.26
C THR A 79 16.25 31.15 -51.25
N LYS A 80 16.30 30.24 -52.23
CA LYS A 80 15.41 29.07 -52.26
C LYS A 80 15.64 28.09 -51.13
N ILE A 81 16.90 27.87 -50.74
CA ILE A 81 17.25 27.06 -49.57
C ILE A 81 16.72 27.72 -48.29
N MET A 82 16.92 29.04 -48.15
CA MET A 82 16.42 29.80 -46.99
C MET A 82 14.89 29.78 -46.91
N ASP A 83 14.20 29.92 -48.04
CA ASP A 83 12.73 29.80 -48.12
C ASP A 83 12.26 28.42 -47.63
N GLU A 84 12.93 27.35 -48.06
CA GLU A 84 12.59 25.99 -47.64
C GLU A 84 12.83 25.77 -46.13
N VAL A 85 13.96 26.25 -45.61
CA VAL A 85 14.27 26.20 -44.16
C VAL A 85 13.22 26.98 -43.37
N TYR A 86 12.87 28.18 -43.82
CA TYR A 86 11.84 29.00 -43.20
C TYR A 86 10.48 28.29 -43.20
N GLN A 87 10.08 27.69 -44.32
CA GLN A 87 8.83 26.93 -44.42
C GLN A 87 8.81 25.72 -43.47
N LYS A 88 9.91 24.96 -43.39
CA LYS A 88 10.02 23.83 -42.46
C LYS A 88 9.90 24.28 -41.00
N GLN A 89 10.63 25.32 -40.62
CA GLN A 89 10.55 25.89 -39.27
C GLN A 89 9.15 26.42 -38.96
N GLN A 90 8.48 27.06 -39.92
CA GLN A 90 7.13 27.55 -39.74
C GLN A 90 6.12 26.41 -39.57
N GLN A 91 6.27 25.31 -40.32
CA GLN A 91 5.45 24.11 -40.17
C GLN A 91 5.67 23.44 -38.80
N GLU A 92 6.92 23.31 -38.37
CA GLU A 92 7.25 22.77 -37.04
C GLU A 92 6.67 23.65 -35.92
N LEU A 93 6.81 24.97 -36.02
CA LEU A 93 6.21 25.91 -35.07
C LEU A 93 4.70 25.79 -35.04
N GLN A 94 4.02 25.71 -36.19
CA GLN A 94 2.57 25.52 -36.23
C GLN A 94 2.16 24.19 -35.59
N ASN A 95 2.90 23.11 -35.86
CA ASN A 95 2.64 21.80 -35.26
C ASN A 95 2.82 21.84 -33.73
N LEU A 96 3.90 22.45 -33.25
CA LEU A 96 4.15 22.61 -31.82
C LEU A 96 3.10 23.49 -31.15
N GLN A 97 2.72 24.63 -31.77
CA GLN A 97 1.67 25.52 -31.28
C GLN A 97 0.31 24.82 -31.19
N GLN A 98 0.01 23.89 -32.11
CA GLN A 98 -1.22 23.09 -32.04
C GLN A 98 -1.16 22.01 -30.96
N ARG A 99 0.01 21.41 -30.71
CA ARG A 99 0.17 20.31 -29.75
C ARG A 99 0.33 20.77 -28.30
N GLU A 100 0.95 21.93 -28.08
CA GLU A 100 1.15 22.49 -26.74
C GLU A 100 -0.14 22.60 -25.91
N PRO A 101 -1.25 23.21 -26.39
CA PRO A 101 -2.46 23.33 -25.59
C PRO A 101 -3.05 21.96 -25.25
N ALA A 102 -3.11 21.04 -26.22
CA ALA A 102 -3.64 19.69 -26.00
C ALA A 102 -2.83 18.91 -24.95
N LEU A 103 -1.50 19.09 -24.91
CA LEU A 103 -0.65 18.48 -23.89
C LEU A 103 -0.83 19.15 -22.52
N ARG A 104 -0.97 20.49 -22.48
CA ARG A 104 -1.26 21.22 -21.23
C ARG A 104 -2.58 20.77 -20.61
N ASP A 105 -3.62 20.61 -21.43
CA ASP A 105 -4.94 20.14 -20.98
C ASP A 105 -4.87 18.72 -20.45
N LYS A 106 -4.14 17.83 -21.13
CA LYS A 106 -3.92 16.45 -20.66
C LYS A 106 -3.18 16.43 -19.32
N ILE A 107 -2.14 17.25 -19.16
CA ILE A 107 -1.40 17.35 -17.90
C ILE A 107 -2.32 17.85 -16.77
N ALA A 108 -3.14 18.88 -17.03
CA ALA A 108 -4.08 19.41 -16.06
C ALA A 108 -5.12 18.35 -15.64
N ALA A 109 -5.66 17.60 -16.61
CA ALA A 109 -6.62 16.52 -16.34
C ALA A 109 -5.99 15.39 -15.53
N LEU A 110 -4.77 14.95 -15.88
CA LEU A 110 -4.06 13.89 -15.15
C LEU A 110 -3.69 14.32 -13.74
N LYS A 111 -3.27 15.58 -13.52
CA LYS A 111 -3.01 16.10 -12.17
C LYS A 111 -4.24 16.03 -11.29
N LYS A 112 -5.38 16.48 -11.81
CA LYS A 112 -6.65 16.43 -11.07
C LYS A 112 -7.05 14.99 -10.75
N LEU A 113 -6.88 14.06 -11.70
CA LEU A 113 -7.17 12.65 -11.46
C LEU A 113 -6.27 12.07 -10.37
N ASN A 114 -4.95 12.32 -10.44
CA ASN A 114 -4.01 11.87 -9.43
C ASN A 114 -4.34 12.40 -8.03
N GLU A 115 -4.71 13.67 -7.91
CA GLU A 115 -5.11 14.26 -6.61
C GLU A 115 -6.35 13.57 -6.03
N MET A 116 -7.32 13.22 -6.89
CA MET A 116 -8.52 12.48 -6.48
C MET A 116 -8.19 11.04 -6.08
N ASP A 117 -7.34 10.36 -6.86
CA ASP A 117 -6.92 8.99 -6.60
C ASP A 117 -6.09 8.90 -5.31
N ASP A 118 -5.16 9.82 -5.08
CA ASP A 118 -4.36 9.88 -3.85
C ASP A 118 -5.24 10.08 -2.61
N ALA A 119 -6.24 10.97 -2.69
CA ALA A 119 -7.20 11.17 -1.61
C ALA A 119 -8.04 9.91 -1.37
N ALA A 120 -8.52 9.26 -2.43
CA ALA A 120 -9.32 8.03 -2.32
C ALA A 120 -8.52 6.86 -1.74
N LEU A 121 -7.28 6.68 -2.20
CA LEU A 121 -6.37 5.65 -1.68
C LEU A 121 -6.01 5.90 -0.22
N THR A 122 -5.77 7.15 0.16
CA THR A 122 -5.49 7.52 1.55
C THR A 122 -6.68 7.16 2.45
N ALA A 123 -7.90 7.57 2.06
CA ALA A 123 -9.12 7.24 2.81
C ALA A 123 -9.35 5.72 2.90
N TYR A 124 -9.07 4.98 1.82
CA TYR A 124 -9.19 3.53 1.81
C TYR A 124 -8.17 2.86 2.75
N VAL A 125 -6.91 3.30 2.75
CA VAL A 125 -5.88 2.82 3.67
C VAL A 125 -6.25 3.09 5.13
N ASP A 126 -6.77 4.28 5.43
CA ASP A 126 -7.20 4.63 6.78
C ASP A 126 -8.39 3.78 7.25
N GLN A 127 -9.35 3.51 6.35
CA GLN A 127 -10.46 2.60 6.63
C GLN A 127 -9.96 1.17 6.91
N LEU A 128 -9.00 0.67 6.13
CA LEU A 128 -8.42 -0.66 6.33
C LEU A 128 -7.67 -0.75 7.66
N ARG A 129 -6.90 0.29 8.03
CA ARG A 129 -6.22 0.37 9.33
C ARG A 129 -7.23 0.34 10.48
N ALA A 130 -8.30 1.13 10.40
CA ALA A 130 -9.34 1.14 11.41
C ALA A 130 -10.01 -0.25 11.57
N ARG A 131 -10.32 -0.93 10.45
CA ARG A 131 -10.85 -2.29 10.47
C ARG A 131 -9.87 -3.29 11.10
N LEU A 132 -8.58 -3.20 10.77
CA LEU A 132 -7.57 -4.07 11.35
C LEU A 132 -7.46 -3.87 12.86
N THR A 133 -7.47 -2.62 13.33
CA THR A 133 -7.49 -2.32 14.77
C THR A 133 -8.72 -2.89 15.46
N ALA A 134 -9.91 -2.76 14.85
CA ALA A 134 -11.13 -3.34 15.41
C ALA A 134 -11.05 -4.87 15.52
N ILE A 135 -10.59 -5.55 14.46
CA ILE A 135 -10.42 -7.01 14.46
C ILE A 135 -9.40 -7.46 15.53
N ASN A 136 -8.29 -6.74 15.68
CA ASN A 136 -7.29 -7.06 16.72
C ASN A 136 -7.89 -6.92 18.12
N ASN A 137 -8.69 -5.88 18.37
CA ASN A 137 -9.36 -5.71 19.65
C ASN A 137 -10.37 -6.84 19.92
N GLU A 138 -11.16 -7.23 18.92
CA GLU A 138 -12.09 -8.37 19.01
C GLU A 138 -11.34 -9.68 19.28
N PHE A 139 -10.19 -9.88 18.64
CA PHE A 139 -9.32 -11.04 18.85
C PHE A 139 -8.78 -11.08 20.28
N ASP A 140 -8.28 -9.96 20.80
CA ASP A 140 -7.77 -9.86 22.17
C ASP A 140 -8.88 -10.11 23.21
N GLU A 141 -10.08 -9.55 23.00
CA GLU A 141 -11.24 -9.80 23.85
C GLU A 141 -11.62 -11.29 23.86
N LEU A 142 -11.69 -11.91 22.67
CA LEU A 142 -12.02 -13.32 22.55
C LEU A 142 -10.95 -14.21 23.19
N SER A 143 -9.67 -13.87 23.01
CA SER A 143 -8.55 -14.58 23.62
C SER A 143 -8.63 -14.55 25.14
N ASN A 144 -8.87 -13.37 25.72
CA ASN A 144 -9.06 -13.21 27.16
C ASN A 144 -10.26 -14.02 27.67
N LYS A 145 -11.37 -14.05 26.92
CA LYS A 145 -12.54 -14.86 27.27
C LYS A 145 -12.22 -16.36 27.26
N VAL A 146 -11.50 -16.84 26.26
CA VAL A 146 -11.08 -18.26 26.18
C VAL A 146 -10.16 -18.62 27.34
N THR A 147 -9.19 -17.77 27.67
CA THR A 147 -8.32 -17.98 28.84
C THR A 147 -9.13 -18.02 30.14
N GLY A 148 -10.07 -17.09 30.32
CA GLY A 148 -10.97 -17.06 31.48
C GLY A 148 -11.79 -18.34 31.63
N MET A 149 -12.42 -18.80 30.53
CA MET A 149 -13.18 -20.04 30.51
C MET A 149 -12.31 -21.28 30.79
N SER A 150 -11.06 -21.29 30.32
CA SER A 150 -10.12 -22.38 30.59
C SER A 150 -9.78 -22.47 32.09
N VAL A 151 -9.52 -21.32 32.74
CA VAL A 151 -9.28 -21.25 34.19
C VAL A 151 -10.51 -21.72 34.97
N GLU A 152 -11.71 -21.30 34.56
CA GLU A 152 -12.97 -21.72 35.19
C GLU A 152 -13.19 -23.23 35.06
N SER A 153 -12.92 -23.80 33.87
CA SER A 153 -13.02 -25.24 33.62
C SER A 153 -12.07 -26.03 34.54
N SER A 154 -10.81 -25.60 34.67
CA SER A 154 -9.84 -26.24 35.55
C SER A 154 -10.26 -26.19 37.03
N LYS A 155 -10.85 -25.06 37.46
CA LYS A 155 -11.40 -24.93 38.81
C LYS A 155 -12.59 -25.88 39.02
N LEU A 156 -13.48 -26.00 38.05
CA LEU A 156 -14.63 -26.89 38.11
C LEU A 156 -14.17 -28.36 38.19
N GLU A 157 -13.20 -28.77 37.37
CA GLU A 157 -12.61 -30.12 37.43
C GLU A 157 -12.03 -30.43 38.81
N THR A 158 -11.29 -29.48 39.39
CA THR A 158 -10.73 -29.62 40.75
C THR A 158 -11.84 -29.80 41.80
N GLN A 159 -12.92 -29.02 41.69
CA GLN A 159 -14.06 -29.15 42.59
C GLN A 159 -14.80 -30.48 42.43
N VAL A 160 -14.97 -30.96 41.19
CA VAL A 160 -15.57 -32.26 40.91
C VAL A 160 -14.73 -33.37 41.51
N GLN A 161 -13.40 -33.29 41.39
CA GLN A 161 -12.50 -34.27 41.98
C GLN A 161 -12.59 -34.28 43.51
N ALA A 162 -12.56 -33.11 44.15
CA ALA A 162 -12.73 -33.01 45.60
C ALA A 162 -14.07 -33.61 46.08
N ARG A 163 -15.16 -33.34 45.35
CA ARG A 163 -16.48 -33.92 45.66
C ARG A 163 -16.50 -35.44 45.48
N ARG A 164 -15.81 -35.99 44.47
CA ARG A 164 -15.68 -37.44 44.29
C ARG A 164 -14.96 -38.07 45.47
N ASP A 165 -13.87 -37.47 45.92
CA ASP A 165 -13.10 -37.94 47.07
C ASP A 165 -13.94 -37.89 48.36
N ASP A 166 -14.71 -36.82 48.55
CA ASP A 166 -15.65 -36.68 49.67
C ASP A 166 -16.74 -37.76 49.64
N VAL A 167 -17.32 -38.05 48.48
CA VAL A 167 -18.33 -39.12 48.33
C VAL A 167 -17.75 -40.49 48.70
N VAL A 168 -16.53 -40.78 48.26
CA VAL A 168 -15.85 -42.04 48.61
C VAL A 168 -15.62 -42.13 50.12
N ARG A 169 -15.12 -41.05 50.74
CA ARG A 169 -14.88 -40.98 52.18
C ARG A 169 -16.17 -41.15 52.98
N LEU A 170 -17.22 -40.41 52.64
CA LEU A 170 -18.52 -40.51 53.29
C LEU A 170 -19.13 -41.91 53.13
N GLY A 171 -18.99 -42.52 51.94
CA GLY A 171 -19.43 -43.90 51.71
C GLY A 171 -18.66 -44.94 52.53
N GLN A 172 -17.40 -44.67 52.92
CA GLN A 172 -16.69 -45.51 53.88
C GLN A 172 -17.21 -45.31 55.31
N GLN A 173 -17.42 -44.06 55.74
CA GLN A 173 -17.97 -43.74 57.06
C GLN A 173 -19.36 -44.34 57.28
N VAL A 174 -20.23 -44.29 56.26
CA VAL A 174 -21.56 -44.92 56.33
C VAL A 174 -21.44 -46.43 56.57
N ARG A 175 -20.54 -47.12 55.84
CA ARG A 175 -20.33 -48.57 56.03
C ARG A 175 -19.78 -48.91 57.40
N GLU A 176 -18.92 -48.06 57.96
CA GLU A 176 -18.41 -48.21 59.33
C GLU A 176 -19.53 -48.07 60.36
N VAL A 177 -20.38 -47.04 60.23
CA VAL A 177 -21.55 -46.84 61.10
C VAL A 177 -22.54 -48.00 60.99
N GLU A 178 -22.78 -48.53 59.78
CA GLU A 178 -23.63 -49.71 59.58
C GLU A 178 -23.05 -50.95 60.29
N ALA A 179 -21.74 -51.16 60.21
CA ALA A 179 -21.06 -52.25 60.91
C ALA A 179 -21.14 -52.09 62.43
N ASP A 180 -20.96 -50.88 62.95
CA ASP A 180 -21.09 -50.59 64.38
C ASP A 180 -22.53 -50.76 64.87
N MET A 181 -23.52 -50.34 64.08
CA MET A 181 -24.93 -50.62 64.37
C MET A 181 -25.20 -52.12 64.47
N PHE A 182 -24.60 -52.93 63.58
CA PHE A 182 -24.74 -54.39 63.64
C PHE A 182 -24.15 -54.95 64.93
N ARG A 183 -22.92 -54.54 65.30
CA ARG A 183 -22.27 -54.95 66.56
C ARG A 183 -23.08 -54.53 67.79
N LEU A 184 -23.59 -53.30 67.82
CA LEU A 184 -24.43 -52.80 68.91
C LEU A 184 -25.72 -53.60 69.07
N ARG A 185 -26.33 -54.05 67.96
CA ARG A 185 -27.50 -54.93 68.01
C ARG A 185 -27.17 -56.29 68.62
N GLU A 186 -26.02 -56.87 68.29
CA GLU A 186 -25.57 -58.13 68.90
C GLU A 186 -25.34 -57.96 70.41
N VAL A 187 -24.63 -56.91 70.82
CA VAL A 187 -24.40 -56.59 72.25
C VAL A 187 -25.72 -56.38 72.99
N LEU A 188 -26.68 -55.67 72.39
CA LEU A 188 -27.99 -55.46 72.98
C LEU A 188 -28.78 -56.77 73.12
N GLY A 189 -28.64 -57.69 72.16
CA GLY A 189 -29.17 -59.05 72.27
C GLY A 189 -28.59 -59.80 73.45
N GLN A 190 -27.25 -59.83 73.57
CA GLN A 190 -26.55 -60.48 74.68
C GLN A 190 -26.96 -59.89 76.04
N LEU A 191 -27.04 -58.56 76.14
CA LEU A 191 -27.47 -57.89 77.37
C LEU A 191 -28.89 -58.26 77.77
N ARG A 192 -29.82 -58.37 76.80
CA ARG A 192 -31.19 -58.85 77.07
C ARG A 192 -31.20 -60.28 77.58
N ASP A 193 -30.41 -61.17 76.98
CA ASP A 193 -30.32 -62.56 77.43
C ASP A 193 -29.77 -62.64 78.87
N THR A 194 -28.76 -61.83 79.19
CA THR A 194 -28.25 -61.75 80.57
C THR A 194 -29.27 -61.18 81.56
N ASP A 195 -30.06 -60.19 81.15
CA ASP A 195 -31.14 -59.62 81.99
C ASP A 195 -32.20 -60.69 82.29
N TYR A 196 -32.63 -61.47 81.29
CA TYR A 196 -33.55 -62.59 81.50
C TYR A 196 -32.99 -63.64 82.45
N GLN A 197 -31.71 -64.02 82.30
CA GLN A 197 -31.07 -64.98 83.20
C GLN A 197 -31.01 -64.46 84.65
N LEU A 198 -30.68 -63.18 84.83
CA LEU A 198 -30.63 -62.56 86.16
C LEU A 198 -32.00 -62.47 86.80
N GLN A 199 -33.04 -62.10 86.04
CA GLN A 199 -34.42 -62.10 86.52
C GLN A 199 -34.86 -63.49 86.99
N GLU A 200 -34.58 -64.52 86.21
CA GLU A 200 -34.92 -65.90 86.58
C GLU A 200 -34.14 -66.37 87.82
N GLN A 201 -32.86 -66.01 87.95
CA GLN A 201 -32.08 -66.29 89.17
C GLN A 201 -32.65 -65.57 90.40
N LEU A 202 -33.08 -64.32 90.23
CA LEU A 202 -33.68 -63.52 91.28
C LEU A 202 -35.03 -64.07 91.71
N ASP A 203 -35.86 -64.53 90.78
CA ASP A 203 -37.13 -65.19 91.09
C ASP A 203 -36.91 -66.51 91.84
N ARG A 204 -35.96 -67.35 91.39
CA ARG A 204 -35.55 -68.55 92.14
C ARG A 204 -35.05 -68.23 93.54
N ALA A 205 -34.28 -67.15 93.71
CA ALA A 205 -33.79 -66.72 95.02
C ALA A 205 -34.94 -66.26 95.93
N LYS A 206 -35.91 -65.50 95.41
CA LYS A 206 -37.13 -65.12 96.13
C LYS A 206 -37.98 -66.32 96.54
N GLU A 207 -38.15 -67.30 95.66
CA GLU A 207 -38.86 -68.55 95.98
C GLU A 207 -38.17 -69.30 97.11
N ARG A 208 -36.83 -69.45 97.04
CA ARG A 208 -36.05 -70.04 98.13
C ARG A 208 -36.21 -69.27 99.44
N GLN A 209 -36.21 -67.94 99.39
CA GLN A 209 -36.43 -67.12 100.57
C GLN A 209 -37.82 -67.37 101.18
N LYS A 210 -38.89 -67.40 100.36
CA LYS A 210 -40.24 -67.73 100.82
C LYS A 210 -40.31 -69.11 101.46
N LEU A 211 -39.68 -70.12 100.85
CA LEU A 211 -39.62 -71.47 101.39
C LEU A 211 -38.90 -71.50 102.74
N LEU A 212 -37.86 -70.69 102.94
CA LEU A 212 -37.16 -70.57 104.21
C LEU A 212 -37.97 -69.81 105.27
N GLU A 213 -38.78 -68.82 104.87
CA GLU A 213 -39.70 -68.11 105.75
C GLU A 213 -40.90 -69.00 106.17
N GLU A 214 -41.35 -69.90 105.28
CA GLU A 214 -42.42 -70.88 105.55
C GLU A 214 -41.90 -72.14 106.26
N TYR A 215 -40.59 -72.40 106.19
CA TYR A 215 -39.93 -73.47 106.93
C TYR A 215 -39.81 -73.12 108.42
N ASN A 216 -40.81 -73.54 109.20
CA ASN A 216 -40.75 -73.62 110.66
C ASN A 216 -40.14 -74.97 111.06
N PRO A 217 -38.84 -75.06 111.41
CA PRO A 217 -38.29 -76.32 111.90
C PRO A 217 -38.90 -76.63 113.27
N ALA A 218 -39.60 -77.76 113.38
CA ALA A 218 -39.94 -78.33 114.67
C ALA A 218 -38.63 -78.57 115.46
N PRO A 219 -38.54 -78.15 116.73
CA PRO A 219 -37.33 -78.35 117.52
C PRO A 219 -37.11 -79.85 117.68
N VAL A 220 -35.92 -80.31 117.28
CA VAL A 220 -35.51 -81.70 117.42
C VAL A 220 -35.27 -81.98 118.91
N ASN A 221 -36.10 -82.85 119.50
CA ASN A 221 -35.84 -83.63 120.71
C ASN A 221 -36.46 -85.02 120.54
#